data_AF-A0A218V2A4-F1
#
_entry.id   AF-A0A218V2A4-F1
#
_cell.length_a   1.000
_cell.length_b   1.000
_cell.length_c   1.000
_cell.angle_alpha   90.00
_cell.angle_beta   90.00
_cell.angle_gamma   90.00
#
_symmetry.space_group_name_H-M   'P 1'
#
loop_
_entity.id
_entity.type
_entity.pdbx_description
1 polymer ?
#
loop_
_entity_poly.entity_id
_entity_poly.type
_entity_poly.pdbx_seq_one_letter_code
_entity_poly.pdbx_strand_id
1 'polypeptide(L)'
;MAGAGLSERERAGCRALLQLLRTEELLALTDTVTSRLVHPESRQEAIDAVLMYSQNVEELLRRRKICREIIFKYLAAQGVAVPPSSEKHVLIERVRQLWSRQLTAPAPEPGHRKPPPQSYGSGQKSPQDDIGGLGGEFCQWYFELLNSQHPLGVKSEATWGPQHFWEDAKLKFCYNTLEKNVEQYVGADMVSLRLLSLVKEECLLFNPNLRSSGLKCAMSPHGLVLVAVAGTVHRDNACLGVFEQIFGLISCPMRNNTWKIKLVNLKIVGQNILEPGMRMEEPSLKYESSQLREFYDGNELTVFEP
;
A
#
# COMPACT_ATOMS: atom_id res chain seq x y z
N MET A 1 25.58 -27.70 -7.70
CA MET A 1 26.31 -27.58 -6.41
C MET A 1 27.12 -26.30 -6.44
N ALA A 2 26.58 -25.20 -5.89
CA ALA A 2 27.31 -23.94 -5.73
C ALA A 2 26.68 -23.13 -4.58
N GLY A 3 27.43 -23.02 -3.47
CA GLY A 3 27.37 -21.93 -2.49
C GLY A 3 26.19 -21.86 -1.51
N ALA A 4 26.07 -22.80 -0.57
CA ALA A 4 25.23 -22.61 0.62
C ALA A 4 25.96 -21.69 1.62
N GLY A 5 25.79 -20.37 1.50
CA GLY A 5 26.30 -19.40 2.46
C GLY A 5 26.45 -17.98 1.92
N LEU A 6 26.56 -17.00 2.82
CA LEU A 6 26.85 -15.60 2.50
C LEU A 6 28.17 -15.48 1.72
N SER A 7 28.21 -14.68 0.65
CA SER A 7 29.46 -14.34 -0.03
C SER A 7 30.41 -13.57 0.90
N GLU A 8 31.70 -13.54 0.58
CA GLU A 8 32.71 -12.86 1.41
C GLU A 8 32.40 -11.37 1.59
N ARG A 9 31.88 -10.70 0.54
CA ARG A 9 31.45 -9.30 0.59
C ARG A 9 30.22 -9.10 1.48
N GLU A 10 29.24 -9.97 1.35
CA GLU A 10 28.04 -9.95 2.20
C GLU A 10 28.42 -10.23 3.66
N ARG A 11 29.35 -11.14 3.90
CA ARG A 11 29.84 -11.46 5.24
C ARG A 11 30.59 -10.29 5.87
N ALA A 12 31.44 -9.59 5.11
CA ALA A 12 32.12 -8.38 5.53
C ALA A 12 31.14 -7.24 5.81
N GLY A 13 30.16 -7.03 4.91
CA GLY A 13 29.14 -6.00 5.05
C GLY A 13 28.19 -6.26 6.23
N CYS A 14 27.74 -7.49 6.41
CA CYS A 14 26.96 -7.92 7.57
C CYS A 14 27.76 -7.72 8.85
N ARG A 15 29.05 -8.07 8.88
CA ARG A 15 29.91 -7.83 10.06
C ARG A 15 29.95 -6.36 10.44
N ALA A 16 30.19 -5.47 9.48
CA ALA A 16 30.21 -4.02 9.71
C ALA A 16 28.85 -3.48 10.17
N LEU A 17 27.74 -3.98 9.62
CA LEU A 17 26.40 -3.60 10.03
C LEU A 17 26.06 -4.08 11.45
N LEU A 18 26.44 -5.32 11.80
CA LEU A 18 26.20 -5.90 13.12
C LEU A 18 26.98 -5.17 14.23
N GLN A 19 28.12 -4.55 13.90
CA GLN A 19 28.86 -3.70 14.83
C GLN A 19 28.08 -2.46 15.27
N LEU A 20 27.07 -2.02 14.51
CA LEU A 20 26.22 -0.87 14.85
C LEU A 20 25.13 -1.21 15.88
N LEU A 21 24.87 -2.50 16.15
CA LEU A 21 23.86 -2.93 17.12
C LEU A 21 24.37 -2.79 18.55
N ARG A 22 23.50 -2.47 19.51
CA ARG A 22 23.87 -2.58 20.94
C ARG A 22 24.09 -4.04 21.33
N THR A 23 24.88 -4.29 22.37
CA THR A 23 25.23 -5.66 22.80
C THR A 23 23.99 -6.50 23.10
N GLU A 24 22.99 -5.93 23.78
CA GLU A 24 21.72 -6.59 24.06
C GLU A 24 20.92 -6.93 22.79
N GLU A 25 20.92 -6.04 21.81
CA GLU A 25 20.22 -6.22 20.52
C GLU A 25 20.88 -7.33 19.69
N LEU A 26 22.21 -7.40 19.74
CA LEU A 26 23.02 -8.42 19.06
C LEU A 26 22.85 -9.81 19.70
N LEU A 27 22.83 -9.90 21.04
CA LEU A 27 22.58 -11.17 21.74
C LEU A 27 21.18 -11.69 21.42
N ALA A 28 20.15 -10.85 21.49
CA ALA A 28 18.78 -11.22 21.13
C ALA A 28 18.64 -11.61 19.64
N LEU A 29 19.42 -10.99 18.75
CA LEU A 29 19.48 -11.41 17.35
C LEU A 29 20.11 -12.81 17.23
N THR A 30 21.20 -13.06 17.95
CA THR A 30 21.90 -14.35 17.96
C THR A 30 20.96 -15.47 18.39
N ASP A 31 20.21 -15.30 19.49
CA ASP A 31 19.22 -16.28 19.96
C ASP A 31 18.21 -16.69 18.88
N THR A 32 17.76 -15.72 18.10
CA THR A 32 16.82 -16.00 17.01
C THR A 32 17.50 -16.69 15.83
N VAL A 33 18.77 -16.38 15.54
CA VAL A 33 19.49 -16.89 14.35
C VAL A 33 19.99 -18.30 14.60
N THR A 34 20.38 -18.61 15.84
CA THR A 34 20.90 -19.91 16.25
C THR A 34 19.83 -20.81 16.85
N SER A 35 18.56 -20.37 16.88
CA SER A 35 17.46 -21.05 17.59
C SER A 35 17.81 -21.38 19.04
N ARG A 36 18.59 -20.48 19.69
CA ARG A 36 19.13 -20.62 21.06
C ARG A 36 20.06 -21.81 21.28
N LEU A 37 20.62 -22.38 20.21
CA LEU A 37 21.56 -23.50 20.29
C LEU A 37 23.00 -23.05 20.57
N VAL A 38 23.29 -21.76 20.46
CA VAL A 38 24.63 -21.18 20.68
C VAL A 38 24.53 -20.00 21.64
N HIS A 39 25.41 -19.98 22.64
CA HIS A 39 25.44 -18.98 23.71
C HIS A 39 26.79 -18.24 23.65
N PRO A 40 26.91 -17.14 22.90
CA PRO A 40 28.16 -16.42 22.77
C PRO A 40 28.55 -15.72 24.08
N GLU A 41 29.80 -15.89 24.51
CA GLU A 41 30.36 -15.27 25.73
C GLU A 41 30.93 -13.87 25.46
N SER A 42 31.18 -13.55 24.19
CA SER A 42 31.68 -12.25 23.76
C SER A 42 30.89 -11.65 22.60
N ARG A 43 30.96 -10.33 22.47
CA ARG A 43 30.34 -9.60 21.34
C ARG A 43 30.87 -10.09 19.99
N GLN A 44 32.16 -10.41 19.92
CA GLN A 44 32.79 -10.88 18.68
C GLN A 44 32.27 -12.27 18.30
N GLU A 45 32.16 -13.16 19.29
CA GLU A 45 31.58 -14.49 19.11
C GLU A 45 30.10 -14.44 18.70
N ALA A 46 29.33 -13.50 19.24
CA ALA A 46 27.94 -13.29 18.83
C ALA A 46 27.81 -12.87 17.35
N ILE A 47 28.69 -11.96 16.88
CA ILE A 47 28.75 -11.57 15.46
C ILE A 47 29.11 -12.79 14.60
N ASP A 48 30.13 -13.55 15.01
CA ASP A 48 30.60 -14.70 14.23
C ASP A 48 29.56 -15.82 14.20
N ALA A 49 28.83 -16.06 15.27
CA ALA A 49 27.68 -16.96 15.32
C ALA A 49 26.57 -16.50 14.37
N VAL A 50 26.15 -15.23 14.41
CA VAL A 50 25.14 -14.71 13.48
C VAL A 50 25.58 -14.91 12.02
N LEU A 51 26.84 -14.62 11.68
CA LEU A 51 27.36 -14.79 10.32
C LEU A 51 27.48 -16.26 9.90
N MET A 52 27.74 -17.16 10.84
CA MET A 52 27.90 -18.59 10.57
C MET A 52 26.55 -19.27 10.31
N TYR A 53 25.51 -18.92 11.07
CA TYR A 53 24.19 -19.55 10.99
C TYR A 53 23.21 -18.81 10.06
N SER A 54 23.59 -17.63 9.53
CA SER A 54 22.79 -16.92 8.52
C SER A 54 23.06 -17.45 7.12
N GLN A 55 22.02 -17.96 6.46
CA GLN A 55 22.11 -18.46 5.08
C GLN A 55 21.72 -17.40 4.04
N ASN A 56 20.96 -16.38 4.43
CA ASN A 56 20.42 -15.37 3.55
C ASN A 56 20.53 -13.96 4.17
N VAL A 57 21.19 -13.04 3.46
CA VAL A 57 21.33 -11.62 3.85
C VAL A 57 19.97 -10.96 4.06
N GLU A 58 19.04 -11.18 3.15
CA GLU A 58 17.73 -10.53 3.16
C GLU A 58 16.91 -10.96 4.38
N GLU A 59 16.96 -12.25 4.74
CA GLU A 59 16.33 -12.76 5.95
C GLU A 59 16.94 -12.11 7.20
N LEU A 60 18.27 -12.06 7.27
CA LEU A 60 18.99 -11.44 8.38
C LEU A 60 18.59 -9.97 8.55
N LEU A 61 18.65 -9.17 7.47
CA LEU A 61 18.33 -7.75 7.51
C LEU A 61 16.85 -7.47 7.77
N ARG A 62 15.94 -8.41 7.44
CA ARG A 62 14.51 -8.29 7.78
C ARG A 62 14.22 -8.50 9.26
N ARG A 63 15.11 -9.14 10.03
CA ARG A 63 14.87 -9.41 11.46
C ARG A 63 14.63 -8.13 12.26
N ARG A 64 13.76 -8.24 13.27
CA ARG A 64 13.24 -7.11 14.05
C ARG A 64 14.34 -6.26 14.69
N LYS A 65 15.45 -6.89 15.13
CA LYS A 65 16.57 -6.20 15.78
C LYS A 65 17.41 -5.37 14.81
N ILE A 66 17.38 -5.69 13.53
CA ILE A 66 18.02 -4.88 12.49
C ILE A 66 17.01 -3.82 12.05
N CYS A 67 16.86 -2.75 12.82
CA CYS A 67 15.87 -1.69 12.53
C CYS A 67 16.29 -0.84 11.32
N ARG A 68 15.31 -0.14 10.71
CA ARG A 68 15.52 0.80 9.58
C ARG A 68 16.71 1.73 9.81
N GLU A 69 16.81 2.29 11.00
CA GLU A 69 17.88 3.21 11.39
C GLU A 69 19.29 2.61 11.31
N ILE A 70 19.44 1.34 11.65
CA ILE A 70 20.73 0.65 11.61
C ILE A 70 21.18 0.47 10.16
N ILE A 71 20.27 0.05 9.28
CA ILE A 71 20.55 -0.11 7.84
C ILE A 71 20.82 1.25 7.19
N PHE A 72 20.07 2.29 7.60
CA PHE A 72 20.27 3.66 7.13
C PHE A 72 21.65 4.19 7.52
N LYS A 73 22.02 4.08 8.80
CA LYS A 73 23.35 4.47 9.31
C LYS A 73 24.47 3.73 8.59
N TYR A 74 24.28 2.44 8.35
CA TYR A 74 25.23 1.64 7.59
C TYR A 74 25.42 2.17 6.16
N LEU A 75 24.34 2.37 5.41
CA LEU A 75 24.41 2.90 4.04
C LEU A 75 25.05 4.28 3.97
N ALA A 76 24.72 5.16 4.91
CA ALA A 76 25.33 6.48 5.01
C ALA A 76 26.84 6.40 5.28
N ALA A 77 27.29 5.50 6.17
CA ALA A 77 28.70 5.25 6.43
C ALA A 77 29.44 4.66 5.22
N GLN A 78 28.73 3.96 4.33
CA GLN A 78 29.26 3.45 3.06
C GLN A 78 29.22 4.49 1.92
N GLY A 79 28.85 5.75 2.20
CA GLY A 79 28.80 6.83 1.21
C GLY A 79 27.61 6.73 0.24
N VAL A 80 26.62 5.88 0.55
CA VAL A 80 25.42 5.73 -0.27
C VAL A 80 24.38 6.76 0.19
N ALA A 81 24.13 7.76 -0.64
CA ALA A 81 23.08 8.74 -0.38
C ALA A 81 21.70 8.09 -0.54
N VAL A 82 20.95 8.03 0.56
CA VAL A 82 19.59 7.50 0.58
C VAL A 82 18.69 8.50 1.32
N PRO A 83 17.48 8.82 0.81
CA PRO A 83 16.58 9.74 1.49
C PRO A 83 16.30 9.30 2.94
N PRO A 84 16.30 10.20 3.93
CA PRO A 84 15.99 9.87 5.33
C PRO A 84 14.60 9.25 5.53
N SER A 85 13.66 9.47 4.59
CA SER A 85 12.33 8.88 4.53
C SER A 85 12.31 7.44 3.99
N SER A 86 13.44 6.92 3.52
CA SER A 86 13.50 5.59 2.89
C SER A 86 13.16 4.48 3.88
N GLU A 87 12.23 3.62 3.46
CA GLU A 87 11.75 2.51 4.26
C GLU A 87 12.77 1.38 4.37
N LYS A 88 12.63 0.56 5.42
CA LYS A 88 13.58 -0.50 5.75
C LYS A 88 13.85 -1.44 4.56
N HIS A 89 12.83 -1.80 3.79
CA HIS A 89 12.98 -2.70 2.65
C HIS A 89 13.77 -2.05 1.49
N VAL A 90 13.59 -0.74 1.25
CA VAL A 90 14.39 0.03 0.29
C VAL A 90 15.86 0.05 0.70
N LEU A 91 16.11 0.25 2.00
CA LEU A 91 17.47 0.21 2.54
C LEU A 91 18.09 -1.19 2.39
N ILE A 92 17.33 -2.26 2.64
CA ILE A 92 17.78 -3.64 2.43
C ILE A 92 18.16 -3.87 0.97
N GLU A 93 17.35 -3.41 0.03
CA GLU A 93 17.63 -3.56 -1.41
C GLU A 93 18.86 -2.73 -1.82
N ARG A 94 19.03 -1.53 -1.28
CA ARG A 94 20.25 -0.73 -1.51
C ARG A 94 21.50 -1.39 -0.94
N VAL A 95 21.39 -2.02 0.23
CA VAL A 95 22.48 -2.82 0.81
C VAL A 95 22.79 -4.03 -0.07
N ARG A 96 21.76 -4.72 -0.58
CA ARG A 96 21.93 -5.85 -1.48
C ARG A 96 22.60 -5.43 -2.79
N GLN A 97 22.20 -4.30 -3.36
CA GLN A 97 22.83 -3.70 -4.53
C GLN A 97 24.27 -3.28 -4.27
N LEU A 98 24.56 -2.69 -3.11
CA LEU A 98 25.91 -2.32 -2.69
C LEU A 98 26.83 -3.54 -2.62
N TRP A 99 26.34 -4.66 -2.08
CA TRP A 99 27.14 -5.88 -1.91
C TRP A 99 27.22 -6.73 -3.18
N SER A 100 26.23 -6.62 -4.07
CA SER A 100 26.20 -7.32 -5.37
C SER A 100 26.87 -6.57 -6.51
N ARG A 101 26.98 -5.23 -6.46
CA ARG A 101 27.57 -4.44 -7.57
C ARG A 101 29.06 -4.21 -7.43
N GLN A 102 29.78 -4.54 -8.50
CA GLN A 102 30.98 -3.82 -8.93
C GLN A 102 30.54 -2.38 -9.28
N LEU A 103 30.76 -1.42 -8.38
CA LEU A 103 30.49 -0.01 -8.69
C LEU A 103 31.56 0.50 -9.68
N THR A 104 31.15 0.78 -10.92
CA THR A 104 31.73 1.88 -11.68
C THR A 104 31.29 3.19 -11.02
N ALA A 105 32.28 3.98 -10.61
CA ALA A 105 32.09 5.22 -9.88
C ALA A 105 31.36 6.30 -10.71
N PRO A 106 30.67 7.27 -10.07
CA PRO A 106 30.17 8.45 -10.75
C PRO A 106 31.33 9.40 -11.09
N ALA A 107 31.47 9.75 -12.38
CA ALA A 107 32.36 10.83 -12.82
C ALA A 107 31.71 12.20 -12.55
N PRO A 108 32.50 13.26 -12.31
CA PRO A 108 32.02 14.56 -11.86
C PRO A 108 31.36 15.38 -12.98
N GLU A 109 30.34 16.14 -12.60
CA GLU A 109 29.64 17.16 -13.38
C GLU A 109 30.59 18.18 -14.02
N PRO A 110 30.33 18.63 -15.26
CA PRO A 110 30.74 19.95 -15.69
C PRO A 110 29.56 20.82 -16.12
N GLY A 111 29.37 21.92 -15.39
CA GLY A 111 29.34 23.25 -16.02
C GLY A 111 28.00 23.75 -16.55
N HIS A 112 27.46 24.73 -15.82
CA HIS A 112 26.62 25.83 -16.32
C HIS A 112 26.73 26.12 -17.82
N ARG A 113 25.59 26.13 -18.51
CA ARG A 113 25.27 27.13 -19.56
C ARG A 113 23.75 27.20 -19.78
N LYS A 114 23.18 28.38 -19.49
CA LYS A 114 21.82 28.79 -19.87
C LYS A 114 21.67 28.77 -21.40
N PRO A 115 20.50 28.35 -21.92
CA PRO A 115 19.95 28.92 -23.16
C PRO A 115 18.64 29.72 -22.92
N PRO A 116 18.26 30.59 -23.87
CA PRO A 116 17.25 31.65 -23.72
C PRO A 116 15.79 31.14 -23.85
N PRO A 117 14.77 31.97 -23.49
CA PRO A 117 13.43 31.48 -23.22
C PRO A 117 12.69 31.18 -24.54
N GLN A 118 12.34 29.90 -24.73
CA GLN A 118 11.34 29.52 -25.71
C GLN A 118 10.04 29.17 -24.98
N SER A 119 9.07 30.04 -25.19
CA SER A 119 7.67 29.89 -24.84
C SER A 119 7.12 28.57 -25.38
N TYR A 120 6.98 27.59 -24.50
CA TYR A 120 6.03 26.51 -24.66
C TYR A 120 5.15 26.48 -23.41
N GLY A 121 3.90 26.87 -23.59
CA GLY A 121 2.86 26.69 -22.58
C GLY A 121 2.63 25.21 -22.37
N SER A 122 3.24 24.66 -21.32
CA SER A 122 2.71 23.48 -20.65
C SER A 122 2.20 23.96 -19.31
N GLY A 123 0.89 23.97 -19.13
CA GLY A 123 0.30 24.11 -17.81
C GLY A 123 1.02 23.14 -16.86
N GLN A 124 1.54 23.67 -15.76
CA GLN A 124 2.07 22.85 -14.70
C GLN A 124 0.94 21.95 -14.23
N LYS A 125 0.92 20.69 -14.67
CA LYS A 125 0.08 19.67 -14.02
C LYS A 125 0.56 19.62 -12.58
N SER A 126 -0.34 19.95 -11.68
CA SER A 126 -0.04 19.84 -10.27
C SER A 126 0.12 18.35 -9.94
N PRO A 127 0.94 17.97 -8.94
CA PRO A 127 0.99 16.59 -8.45
C PRO A 127 -0.39 16.01 -8.09
N GLN A 128 -1.37 16.88 -7.84
CA GLN A 128 -2.76 16.55 -7.55
C GLN A 128 -3.55 16.11 -8.79
N ASP A 129 -3.23 16.64 -9.99
CA ASP A 129 -3.86 16.24 -11.25
C ASP A 129 -3.47 14.81 -11.67
N ASP A 130 -2.23 14.40 -11.40
CA ASP A 130 -1.75 13.04 -11.70
C ASP A 130 -2.36 11.98 -10.75
N ILE A 131 -2.62 12.36 -9.49
CA ILE A 131 -3.29 11.48 -8.51
C ILE A 131 -4.78 11.33 -8.81
N GLY A 132 -5.43 12.39 -9.31
CA GLY A 132 -6.82 12.33 -9.76
C GLY A 132 -7.01 11.38 -10.94
N GLY A 133 -6.07 11.39 -11.90
CA GLY A 133 -6.06 10.43 -13.02
C GLY A 133 -5.96 8.97 -12.53
N LEU A 134 -5.05 8.70 -11.60
CA LEU A 134 -4.87 7.37 -11.02
C LEU A 134 -6.13 6.84 -10.33
N GLY A 135 -6.80 7.67 -9.53
CA GLY A 135 -8.02 7.22 -8.86
C GLY A 135 -9.18 6.97 -9.81
N GLY A 136 -9.27 7.74 -10.90
CA GLY A 136 -10.26 7.53 -11.95
C GLY A 136 -10.05 6.18 -12.66
N GLU A 137 -8.82 5.92 -13.10
CA GLU A 137 -8.42 4.65 -13.72
C GLU A 137 -8.68 3.46 -12.79
N PHE A 138 -8.31 3.59 -11.51
CA PHE A 138 -8.54 2.57 -10.50
C PHE A 138 -10.04 2.28 -10.31
N CYS A 139 -10.87 3.32 -10.11
CA CYS A 139 -12.29 3.12 -9.88
C CYS A 139 -12.98 2.52 -11.11
N GLN A 140 -12.64 2.98 -12.31
CA GLN A 140 -13.16 2.41 -13.54
C GLN A 140 -12.85 0.90 -13.61
N TRP A 141 -11.57 0.53 -13.47
CA TRP A 141 -11.14 -0.86 -13.47
C TRP A 141 -11.85 -1.69 -12.39
N TYR A 142 -11.91 -1.19 -11.15
CA TYR A 142 -12.46 -1.91 -10.01
C TYR A 142 -13.95 -2.24 -10.21
N PHE A 143 -14.77 -1.25 -10.57
CA PHE A 143 -16.21 -1.45 -10.71
C PHE A 143 -16.57 -2.20 -11.99
N GLU A 144 -15.85 -2.01 -13.10
CA GLU A 144 -16.01 -2.84 -14.30
C GLU A 144 -15.70 -4.31 -13.98
N LEU A 145 -14.59 -4.59 -13.28
CA LEU A 145 -14.22 -5.94 -12.89
C LEU A 145 -15.24 -6.55 -11.93
N LEU A 146 -15.63 -5.83 -10.88
CA LEU A 146 -16.58 -6.31 -9.88
C LEU A 146 -17.96 -6.57 -10.49
N ASN A 147 -18.51 -5.62 -11.26
CA ASN A 147 -19.81 -5.77 -11.91
C ASN A 147 -19.81 -6.85 -13.00
N SER A 148 -18.68 -7.16 -13.62
CA SER A 148 -18.59 -8.27 -14.59
C SER A 148 -18.90 -9.64 -13.97
N GLN A 149 -18.87 -9.73 -12.62
CA GLN A 149 -19.23 -10.94 -11.88
C GLN A 149 -20.75 -11.06 -11.66
N HIS A 150 -21.53 -10.06 -12.05
CA HIS A 150 -22.99 -10.09 -11.95
C HIS A 150 -23.55 -11.22 -12.82
N PRO A 151 -24.59 -11.97 -12.38
CA PRO A 151 -25.14 -13.09 -13.16
C PRO A 151 -25.61 -12.73 -14.57
N LEU A 152 -26.07 -11.47 -14.75
CA LEU A 152 -26.49 -10.91 -16.03
C LEU A 152 -25.41 -10.03 -16.71
N GLY A 153 -24.22 -9.95 -16.12
CA GLY A 153 -23.12 -9.13 -16.61
C GLY A 153 -22.46 -9.71 -17.86
N VAL A 154 -21.82 -8.84 -18.65
CA VAL A 154 -20.96 -9.28 -19.76
C VAL A 154 -19.74 -9.97 -19.16
N LYS A 155 -19.48 -11.21 -19.58
CA LYS A 155 -18.33 -11.98 -19.10
C LYS A 155 -17.03 -11.31 -19.53
N SER A 156 -16.20 -10.95 -18.57
CA SER A 156 -14.83 -10.48 -18.78
C SER A 156 -13.84 -11.63 -18.63
N GLU A 157 -12.73 -11.57 -19.35
CA GLU A 157 -11.59 -12.50 -19.17
C GLU A 157 -10.86 -12.25 -17.84
N ALA A 158 -11.01 -11.05 -17.28
CA ALA A 158 -10.35 -10.67 -16.03
C ALA A 158 -11.06 -11.31 -14.82
N THR A 159 -10.27 -12.02 -14.00
CA THR A 159 -10.79 -12.75 -12.85
C THR A 159 -10.77 -11.89 -11.58
N TRP A 160 -11.92 -11.77 -10.91
CA TRP A 160 -12.01 -11.23 -9.56
C TRP A 160 -11.39 -12.20 -8.54
N GLY A 161 -10.70 -11.69 -7.52
CA GLY A 161 -10.16 -12.53 -6.45
C GLY A 161 -9.19 -11.84 -5.47
N PRO A 162 -8.66 -12.59 -4.50
CA PRO A 162 -7.80 -12.08 -3.42
C PRO A 162 -6.47 -11.48 -3.92
N GLN A 163 -6.04 -11.81 -5.13
CA GLN A 163 -4.81 -11.29 -5.73
C GLN A 163 -4.78 -9.75 -5.86
N HIS A 164 -5.95 -9.11 -5.89
CA HIS A 164 -6.09 -7.64 -5.98
C HIS A 164 -5.93 -6.94 -4.63
N PHE A 165 -5.91 -7.71 -3.55
CA PHE A 165 -5.84 -7.24 -2.18
C PHE A 165 -4.46 -7.58 -1.56
N TRP A 166 -4.12 -6.87 -0.48
CA TRP A 166 -3.04 -7.27 0.42
C TRP A 166 -3.52 -8.41 1.33
N GLU A 167 -2.61 -9.30 1.75
CA GLU A 167 -2.95 -10.47 2.57
C GLU A 167 -3.73 -10.12 3.83
N ASP A 168 -3.39 -8.99 4.47
CA ASP A 168 -4.02 -8.44 5.66
C ASP A 168 -4.99 -7.28 5.35
N ALA A 169 -5.60 -7.28 4.16
CA ALA A 169 -6.59 -6.28 3.78
C ALA A 169 -7.79 -6.28 4.75
N LYS A 170 -8.39 -5.10 4.94
CA LYS A 170 -9.55 -4.92 5.82
C LYS A 170 -10.72 -4.33 5.06
N LEU A 171 -11.91 -4.83 5.34
CA LEU A 171 -13.19 -4.27 4.89
C LEU A 171 -14.02 -3.88 6.11
N LYS A 172 -14.49 -2.64 6.13
CA LYS A 172 -15.60 -2.18 6.97
C LYS A 172 -16.78 -1.93 6.04
N PHE A 173 -17.89 -2.62 6.29
CA PHE A 173 -19.10 -2.47 5.48
C PHE A 173 -20.23 -1.98 6.37
N CYS A 174 -20.71 -0.77 6.09
CA CYS A 174 -21.87 -0.18 6.74
C CYS A 174 -23.03 -0.16 5.76
N TYR A 175 -24.21 -0.61 6.18
CA TYR A 175 -25.40 -0.46 5.37
C TYR A 175 -26.60 -0.10 6.23
N ASN A 176 -27.45 0.77 5.67
CA ASN A 176 -28.65 1.22 6.33
C ASN A 176 -29.86 0.69 5.56
N THR A 177 -30.63 -0.18 6.21
CA THR A 177 -31.95 -0.64 5.74
C THR A 177 -33.04 -0.02 6.61
N LEU A 178 -33.52 -0.71 7.64
CA LEU A 178 -34.34 -0.15 8.72
C LEU A 178 -33.47 0.18 9.95
N GLU A 179 -32.34 -0.51 10.08
CA GLU A 179 -31.36 -0.34 11.15
C GLU A 179 -29.96 -0.15 10.54
N LYS A 180 -29.07 0.50 11.30
CA LYS A 180 -27.68 0.72 10.91
C LYS A 180 -26.86 -0.53 11.24
N ASN A 181 -26.38 -1.21 10.21
CA ASN A 181 -25.57 -2.42 10.34
C ASN A 181 -24.10 -2.14 10.02
N VAL A 182 -23.19 -2.82 10.73
CA VAL A 182 -21.74 -2.73 10.51
C VAL A 182 -21.14 -4.14 10.51
N GLU A 183 -20.52 -4.50 9.39
CA GLU A 183 -19.76 -5.74 9.23
C GLU A 183 -18.26 -5.41 9.08
N GLN A 184 -17.40 -6.30 9.57
CA GLN A 184 -15.95 -6.17 9.42
C GLN A 184 -15.33 -7.49 8.97
N TYR A 185 -14.42 -7.41 8.01
CA TYR A 185 -13.68 -8.55 7.48
C TYR A 185 -12.19 -8.23 7.41
N VAL A 186 -11.37 -9.23 7.70
CA VAL A 186 -9.91 -9.15 7.64
C VAL A 186 -9.39 -10.32 6.81
N GLY A 187 -8.41 -10.03 5.97
CA GLY A 187 -7.81 -11.01 5.07
C GLY A 187 -8.26 -10.84 3.63
N ALA A 188 -7.32 -10.95 2.69
CA ALA A 188 -7.59 -10.82 1.24
C ALA A 188 -8.78 -11.66 0.76
N ASP A 189 -8.85 -12.93 1.19
CA ASP A 189 -9.90 -13.87 0.79
C ASP A 189 -11.27 -13.44 1.29
N MET A 190 -11.39 -13.14 2.60
CA MET A 190 -12.67 -12.76 3.20
C MET A 190 -13.20 -11.43 2.65
N VAL A 191 -12.31 -10.46 2.44
CA VAL A 191 -12.66 -9.18 1.83
C VAL A 191 -13.13 -9.37 0.39
N SER A 192 -12.37 -10.13 -0.41
CA SER A 192 -12.70 -10.42 -1.80
C SER A 192 -14.03 -11.17 -1.93
N LEU A 193 -14.27 -12.18 -1.10
CA LEU A 193 -15.48 -12.98 -1.12
C LEU A 193 -16.72 -12.16 -0.73
N ARG A 194 -16.62 -11.33 0.32
CA ARG A 194 -17.77 -10.50 0.73
C ARG A 194 -18.16 -9.49 -0.35
N LEU A 195 -17.18 -8.81 -0.95
CA LEU A 195 -17.44 -7.87 -2.04
C LEU A 195 -18.04 -8.59 -3.26
N LEU A 196 -17.56 -9.80 -3.57
CA LEU A 196 -18.11 -10.62 -4.65
C LEU A 196 -19.57 -11.01 -4.38
N SER A 197 -19.92 -11.38 -3.14
CA SER A 197 -21.29 -11.82 -2.83
C SER A 197 -22.31 -10.71 -3.00
N LEU A 198 -21.94 -9.43 -2.79
CA LEU A 198 -22.81 -8.28 -3.08
C LEU A 198 -23.28 -8.26 -4.54
N VAL A 199 -22.40 -8.60 -5.49
CA VAL A 199 -22.73 -8.57 -6.91
C VAL A 199 -23.30 -9.90 -7.41
N LYS A 200 -22.74 -11.03 -6.94
CA LYS A 200 -23.07 -12.35 -7.46
C LYS A 200 -24.29 -12.99 -6.79
N GLU A 201 -24.43 -12.82 -5.49
CA GLU A 201 -25.49 -13.45 -4.68
C GLU A 201 -26.62 -12.46 -4.42
N GLU A 202 -26.27 -11.22 -4.03
CA GLU A 202 -27.26 -10.16 -3.73
C GLU A 202 -27.69 -9.37 -4.98
N CYS A 203 -27.10 -9.70 -6.13
CA CYS A 203 -27.40 -9.16 -7.47
C CYS A 203 -27.39 -7.62 -7.51
N LEU A 204 -26.39 -7.02 -6.86
CA LEU A 204 -26.18 -5.58 -6.89
C LEU A 204 -25.30 -5.17 -8.07
N LEU A 205 -25.60 -4.01 -8.63
CA LEU A 205 -24.78 -3.32 -9.63
C LEU A 205 -24.36 -1.97 -9.10
N PHE A 206 -23.06 -1.70 -9.11
CA PHE A 206 -22.49 -0.44 -8.65
C PHE A 206 -22.27 0.49 -9.83
N ASN A 207 -22.87 1.67 -9.80
CA ASN A 207 -22.63 2.71 -10.80
C ASN A 207 -21.89 3.89 -10.15
N PRO A 208 -20.55 3.94 -10.25
CA PRO A 208 -19.73 4.98 -9.64
C PRO A 208 -19.85 6.32 -10.38
N ASN A 209 -19.89 7.42 -9.64
CA ASN A 209 -19.77 8.75 -10.21
C ASN A 209 -18.28 9.15 -10.32
N LEU A 210 -17.71 8.97 -11.51
CA LEU A 210 -16.29 9.28 -11.78
C LEU A 210 -16.04 10.76 -12.12
N ARG A 211 -17.06 11.62 -12.03
CA ARG A 211 -16.89 13.06 -12.15
C ARG A 211 -16.20 13.63 -10.90
N SER A 212 -15.69 14.85 -10.99
CA SER A 212 -14.99 15.53 -9.88
C SER A 212 -15.84 15.70 -8.61
N SER A 213 -17.17 15.66 -8.73
CA SER A 213 -18.14 15.68 -7.62
C SER A 213 -18.20 14.35 -6.86
N GLY A 214 -18.05 13.23 -7.55
CA GLY A 214 -18.22 11.87 -7.03
C GLY A 214 -16.92 11.13 -6.74
N LEU A 215 -15.76 11.62 -7.18
CA LEU A 215 -14.46 11.00 -6.98
C LEU A 215 -13.48 11.99 -6.35
N LYS A 216 -12.80 11.57 -5.27
CA LYS A 216 -11.72 12.33 -4.63
C LYS A 216 -10.54 11.43 -4.33
N CYS A 217 -9.35 11.95 -4.54
CA CYS A 217 -8.12 11.20 -4.33
C CYS A 217 -7.13 12.02 -3.51
N ALA A 218 -6.42 11.36 -2.62
CA ALA A 218 -5.36 11.96 -1.82
C ALA A 218 -4.22 10.95 -1.65
N MET A 219 -2.98 11.42 -1.74
CA MET A 219 -1.80 10.60 -1.45
C MET A 219 -1.15 11.04 -0.16
N SER A 220 -0.83 10.07 0.71
CA SER A 220 -0.11 10.32 1.94
C SER A 220 1.36 10.58 1.63
N PRO A 221 2.07 11.34 2.48
CA PRO A 221 3.53 11.44 2.40
C PRO A 221 4.26 10.10 2.49
N HIS A 222 3.58 9.03 2.93
CA HIS A 222 4.08 7.68 3.12
C HIS A 222 3.65 6.71 1.99
N GLY A 223 3.14 7.22 0.87
CA GLY A 223 2.84 6.42 -0.34
C GLY A 223 1.52 5.63 -0.29
N LEU A 224 0.68 5.84 0.73
CA LEU A 224 -0.70 5.33 0.76
C LEU A 224 -1.59 6.25 -0.07
N VAL A 225 -2.24 5.72 -1.10
CA VAL A 225 -3.20 6.46 -1.90
C VAL A 225 -4.61 6.15 -1.43
N LEU A 226 -5.34 7.19 -1.04
CA LEU A 226 -6.76 7.11 -0.71
C LEU A 226 -7.58 7.52 -1.93
N VAL A 227 -8.54 6.66 -2.28
CA VAL A 227 -9.51 6.93 -3.34
C VAL A 227 -10.89 6.81 -2.71
N ALA A 228 -11.62 7.92 -2.68
CA ALA A 228 -13.02 7.95 -2.26
C ALA A 228 -13.90 8.13 -3.48
N VAL A 229 -14.97 7.35 -3.57
CA VAL A 229 -15.93 7.38 -4.67
C VAL A 229 -17.35 7.24 -4.15
N ALA A 230 -18.24 8.08 -4.64
CA ALA A 230 -19.68 7.98 -4.42
C ALA A 230 -20.36 7.45 -5.69
N GLY A 231 -21.51 6.80 -5.52
CA GLY A 231 -22.27 6.30 -6.65
C GLY A 231 -23.65 5.81 -6.26
N THR A 232 -24.28 5.10 -7.19
CA THR A 232 -25.60 4.50 -6.98
C THR A 232 -25.50 2.99 -7.01
N VAL A 233 -26.34 2.34 -6.21
CA VAL A 233 -26.48 0.88 -6.20
C VAL A 233 -27.81 0.53 -6.85
N HIS A 234 -27.79 -0.40 -7.79
CA HIS A 234 -28.96 -0.84 -8.55
C HIS A 234 -29.17 -2.33 -8.38
N ARG A 235 -30.41 -2.76 -8.57
CA ARG A 235 -30.76 -4.15 -8.84
C ARG A 235 -31.74 -4.12 -10.01
N ASP A 236 -31.43 -4.89 -11.05
CA ASP A 236 -32.14 -4.82 -12.33
C ASP A 236 -32.20 -3.38 -12.86
N ASN A 237 -33.40 -2.85 -13.09
CA ASN A 237 -33.63 -1.47 -13.52
C ASN A 237 -33.99 -0.50 -12.38
N ALA A 238 -33.92 -0.96 -11.12
CA ALA A 238 -34.28 -0.17 -9.95
C ALA A 238 -33.04 0.33 -9.22
N CYS A 239 -32.96 1.65 -9.04
CA CYS A 239 -31.99 2.24 -8.12
C CYS A 239 -32.42 1.94 -6.68
N LEU A 240 -31.57 1.26 -5.92
CA LEU A 240 -31.83 0.91 -4.53
C LEU A 240 -31.35 1.96 -3.55
N GLY A 241 -30.36 2.78 -3.94
CA GLY A 241 -29.79 3.79 -3.07
C GLY A 241 -28.46 4.34 -3.56
N VAL A 242 -27.75 4.98 -2.63
CA VAL A 242 -26.42 5.54 -2.87
C VAL A 242 -25.37 4.79 -2.07
N PHE A 243 -24.14 4.76 -2.58
CA PHE A 243 -23.00 4.26 -1.85
C PHE A 243 -21.88 5.28 -1.79
N GLU A 244 -21.06 5.17 -0.75
CA GLU A 244 -19.75 5.80 -0.65
C GLU A 244 -18.75 4.69 -0.37
N GLN A 245 -17.64 4.66 -1.12
CA GLN A 245 -16.59 3.68 -0.94
C GLN A 245 -15.23 4.37 -0.88
N ILE A 246 -14.46 4.06 0.16
CA ILE A 246 -13.11 4.58 0.37
C ILE A 246 -12.13 3.41 0.29
N PHE A 247 -11.13 3.55 -0.57
CA PHE A 247 -10.06 2.60 -0.77
C PHE A 247 -8.76 3.15 -0.25
N GLY A 248 -8.00 2.33 0.48
CA GLY A 248 -6.58 2.53 0.74
C GLY A 248 -5.77 1.64 -0.19
N LEU A 249 -5.00 2.26 -1.09
CA LEU A 249 -4.18 1.61 -2.09
C LEU A 249 -2.71 1.76 -1.75
N ILE A 250 -1.97 0.66 -1.83
CA ILE A 250 -0.52 0.65 -1.67
C ILE A 250 0.08 0.03 -2.92
N SER A 251 1.08 0.69 -3.49
CA SER A 251 1.83 0.18 -4.65
C SER A 251 2.48 -1.16 -4.30
N CYS A 252 2.28 -2.18 -5.13
CA CYS A 252 2.91 -3.48 -5.01
C CYS A 252 4.33 -3.41 -5.57
N PRO A 253 5.39 -3.60 -4.76
CA PRO A 253 6.77 -3.41 -5.22
C PRO A 253 7.30 -4.53 -6.13
N MET A 254 6.54 -5.64 -6.27
CA MET A 254 6.96 -6.85 -6.99
C MET A 254 6.63 -6.79 -8.50
N ARG A 255 5.74 -5.89 -8.93
CA ARG A 255 5.39 -5.67 -10.34
C ARG A 255 5.29 -4.16 -10.56
N ASN A 256 5.94 -3.64 -11.59
CA ASN A 256 5.84 -2.22 -11.91
C ASN A 256 4.37 -1.84 -12.12
N ASN A 257 3.94 -0.73 -11.50
CA ASN A 257 2.63 -0.10 -11.72
C ASN A 257 1.40 -0.92 -11.29
N THR A 258 1.51 -1.81 -10.28
CA THR A 258 0.33 -2.50 -9.72
C THR A 258 -0.01 -1.95 -8.35
N TRP A 259 -1.24 -1.46 -8.18
CA TRP A 259 -1.78 -1.02 -6.90
C TRP A 259 -2.60 -2.14 -6.27
N LYS A 260 -2.40 -2.39 -4.98
CA LYS A 260 -3.17 -3.39 -4.23
C LYS A 260 -4.00 -2.74 -3.15
N ILE A 261 -5.19 -3.29 -2.93
CA ILE A 261 -6.16 -2.77 -1.97
C ILE A 261 -5.77 -3.25 -0.56
N LYS A 262 -5.52 -2.31 0.34
CA LYS A 262 -5.21 -2.54 1.75
C LYS A 262 -6.43 -2.33 2.65
N LEU A 263 -7.22 -1.31 2.35
CA LEU A 263 -8.38 -0.92 3.13
C LEU A 263 -9.56 -0.69 2.19
N VAL A 264 -10.74 -1.15 2.60
CA VAL A 264 -12.02 -0.82 1.99
C VAL A 264 -12.96 -0.38 3.10
N ASN A 265 -13.55 0.80 2.95
CA ASN A 265 -14.70 1.21 3.74
C ASN A 265 -15.86 1.43 2.77
N LEU A 266 -16.87 0.59 2.84
CA LEU A 266 -18.05 0.66 1.99
C LEU A 266 -19.25 1.07 2.85
N LYS A 267 -19.99 2.09 2.41
CA LYS A 267 -21.24 2.53 3.01
C LYS A 267 -22.34 2.49 1.97
N ILE A 268 -23.47 1.84 2.25
CA ILE A 268 -24.65 1.83 1.38
C ILE A 268 -25.85 2.38 2.15
N VAL A 269 -26.58 3.33 1.57
CA VAL A 269 -27.79 3.91 2.13
C VAL A 269 -28.95 3.68 1.17
N GLY A 270 -29.96 2.93 1.61
CA GLY A 270 -31.15 2.64 0.81
C GLY A 270 -32.08 3.84 0.66
N GLN A 271 -32.85 3.86 -0.44
CA GLN A 271 -33.81 4.94 -0.75
C GLN A 271 -34.89 5.13 0.32
N ASN A 272 -35.30 4.07 1.02
CA ASN A 272 -36.36 4.14 2.03
C ASN A 272 -36.03 5.05 3.23
N ILE A 273 -34.77 5.46 3.36
CA ILE A 273 -34.28 6.38 4.40
C ILE A 273 -34.18 7.82 3.87
N LEU A 274 -34.20 8.01 2.55
CA LEU A 274 -34.23 9.33 1.93
C LEU A 274 -35.66 9.87 2.05
N GLU A 275 -35.83 11.09 2.57
CA GLU A 275 -37.16 11.64 2.87
C GLU A 275 -38.09 11.59 1.64
N PRO A 276 -39.38 11.22 1.82
CA PRO A 276 -40.33 11.12 0.72
C PRO A 276 -40.51 12.50 0.06
N GLY A 277 -40.02 12.64 -1.18
CA GLY A 277 -40.07 13.88 -1.96
C GLY A 277 -38.70 14.43 -2.36
N MET A 278 -37.61 13.92 -1.80
CA MET A 278 -36.26 14.25 -2.31
C MET A 278 -36.04 13.58 -3.67
N ARG A 279 -35.81 14.39 -4.71
CA ARG A 279 -35.20 13.88 -5.94
C ARG A 279 -33.80 13.40 -5.59
N MET A 280 -33.40 12.22 -6.09
CA MET A 280 -32.02 11.78 -5.97
C MET A 280 -31.10 12.85 -6.56
N GLU A 281 -30.38 13.54 -5.69
CA GLU A 281 -29.26 14.39 -6.08
C GLU A 281 -28.12 13.52 -6.62
N GLU A 282 -27.26 14.13 -7.44
CA GLU A 282 -26.09 13.46 -7.97
C GLU A 282 -25.22 12.95 -6.80
N PRO A 283 -24.91 11.63 -6.74
CA PRO A 283 -24.11 11.08 -5.66
C PRO A 283 -22.74 11.78 -5.66
N SER A 284 -22.50 12.51 -4.58
CA SER A 284 -21.33 13.38 -4.43
C SER A 284 -20.68 13.15 -3.07
N LEU A 285 -19.36 13.29 -3.02
CA LEU A 285 -18.61 13.10 -1.80
C LEU A 285 -18.66 14.37 -0.96
N LYS A 286 -19.23 14.24 0.24
CA LYS A 286 -19.23 15.33 1.24
C LYS A 286 -17.86 15.54 1.91
N TYR A 287 -16.94 14.58 1.78
CA TYR A 287 -15.60 14.64 2.35
C TYR A 287 -14.74 15.71 1.68
N GLU A 288 -14.12 16.60 2.44
CA GLU A 288 -13.01 17.41 1.93
C GLU A 288 -11.72 16.57 1.77
N SER A 289 -10.83 16.98 0.86
CA SER A 289 -9.53 16.31 0.67
C SER A 289 -8.67 16.31 1.93
N SER A 290 -8.88 17.28 2.83
CA SER A 290 -8.28 17.38 4.17
C SER A 290 -8.78 16.28 5.11
N GLN A 291 -10.08 16.00 5.13
CA GLN A 291 -10.71 14.95 5.95
C GLN A 291 -10.32 13.56 5.47
N LEU A 292 -10.11 13.37 4.17
CA LEU A 292 -9.51 12.13 3.66
C LEU A 292 -8.12 11.89 4.22
N ARG A 293 -7.37 12.93 4.61
CA ARG A 293 -6.03 12.73 5.21
C ARG A 293 -6.09 12.19 6.62
N GLU A 294 -7.18 12.38 7.35
CA GLU A 294 -7.34 11.86 8.71
C GLU A 294 -7.44 10.32 8.73
N PHE A 295 -7.83 9.69 7.61
CA PHE A 295 -7.73 8.24 7.41
C PHE A 295 -6.29 7.73 7.42
N TYR A 296 -5.27 8.59 7.20
CA TYR A 296 -3.86 8.18 7.23
C TYR A 296 -3.38 7.80 8.62
N ASP A 297 -3.91 8.45 9.65
CA ASP A 297 -3.41 8.33 11.02
C ASP A 297 -4.09 7.19 11.81
N GLY A 298 -4.92 6.38 11.13
CA GLY A 298 -5.67 5.29 11.76
C GLY A 298 -6.84 5.77 12.62
N ASN A 299 -7.17 7.05 12.59
CA ASN A 299 -8.39 7.57 13.18
C ASN A 299 -9.58 7.09 12.32
N GLU A 300 -10.47 6.30 12.93
CA GLU A 300 -11.79 6.12 12.37
C GLU A 300 -12.49 7.48 12.39
N LEU A 301 -12.81 8.01 11.21
CA LEU A 301 -13.71 9.14 11.10
C LEU A 301 -15.08 8.72 11.71
N THR A 302 -15.33 9.14 12.95
CA THR A 302 -16.70 9.28 13.48
C THR A 302 -17.35 10.42 12.71
N VAL A 303 -17.93 10.12 11.55
CA VAL A 303 -18.61 11.13 10.73
C VAL A 303 -20.11 10.91 10.84
N PHE A 304 -20.70 11.83 11.62
CA PHE A 304 -22.11 12.21 11.70
C PHE A 304 -23.08 11.09 12.07
N GLU A 305 -23.44 11.06 13.36
CA GLU A 305 -24.87 11.02 13.70
C GLU A 305 -25.53 12.31 13.14
N PRO A 306 -26.79 12.24 12.68
CA PRO A 306 -27.50 13.37 12.10
C PRO A 306 -27.52 14.61 13.02
#